data_AF-A0A5C7M6B9-F1
#
_entry.id   AF-A0A5C7M6B9-F1
#
_cell.length_a   1.000
_cell.length_b   1.000
_cell.length_c   1.000
_cell.angle_alpha   90.00
_cell.angle_beta   90.00
_cell.angle_gamma   90.00
#
_symmetry.space_group_name_H-M   'P 1'
#
loop_
_entity.id
_entity.type
_entity.pdbx_description
1 polymer ?
#
loop_
_entity_poly.entity_id
_entity_poly.type
_entity_poly.pdbx_seq_one_letter_code
_entity_poly.pdbx_strand_id
1 'polypeptide(L)'
;MLSALSTINAKVSITRPVVTLDAVSSRVNTFKTVAQFVPVELTTQTATEPVQYGGPRGTRTGFAVFPFNNDVRPQDRLVYGQRVLEVQGVQVMPNNEDGTTSFMRINWKEIDESPINSNVVTNPEPPT
;
A
#
# COMPACT_ATOMS: atom_id res chain seq x y z
N MET A 1 17.11 19.83 4.70
CA MET A 1 15.71 19.50 5.04
C MET A 1 15.73 18.48 6.18
N LEU A 2 15.02 18.70 7.28
CA LEU A 2 14.86 17.68 8.32
C LEU A 2 13.74 16.73 7.89
N SER A 3 14.05 15.44 7.79
CA SER A 3 13.03 14.39 7.72
C SER A 3 12.82 13.84 9.12
N ALA A 4 11.59 13.85 9.62
CA ALA A 4 11.24 13.17 10.86
C ALA A 4 10.91 11.70 10.57
N LEU A 5 11.51 10.79 11.33
CA LEU A 5 11.16 9.38 11.35
C LEU A 5 10.19 9.12 12.49
N SER A 6 9.10 8.39 12.21
CA SER A 6 8.12 7.97 13.19
C SER A 6 7.83 6.50 13.00
N THR A 7 7.94 5.71 14.07
CA THR A 7 7.68 4.27 14.06
C THR A 7 6.52 3.95 14.99
N ILE A 8 5.53 3.20 14.48
CA ILE A 8 4.34 2.80 15.23
C ILE A 8 4.01 1.34 14.98
N ASN A 9 3.40 0.69 15.97
CA ASN A 9 2.69 -0.57 15.75
C ASN A 9 1.34 -0.27 15.09
N ALA A 10 1.13 -0.82 13.90
CA ALA A 10 -0.05 -0.58 13.09
C ALA A 10 -0.71 -1.90 12.67
N LYS A 11 -1.96 -1.79 12.22
CA LYS A 11 -2.66 -2.86 11.51
C LYS A 11 -2.96 -2.38 10.11
N VAL A 12 -2.56 -3.15 9.11
CA VAL A 12 -2.76 -2.82 7.70
C VAL A 12 -3.60 -3.88 6.99
N SER A 13 -4.30 -3.48 5.94
CA SER A 13 -4.88 -4.44 4.99
C SER A 13 -4.02 -4.50 3.74
N ILE A 14 -3.82 -5.70 3.20
CA ILE A 14 -3.09 -5.92 1.95
C ILE A 14 -4.13 -6.05 0.84
N THR A 15 -4.00 -5.22 -0.19
CA THR A 15 -4.85 -5.27 -1.38
C THR A 15 -4.00 -5.58 -2.60
N ARG A 16 -4.55 -6.38 -3.50
CA ARG A 16 -3.85 -6.90 -4.68
C ARG A 16 -4.59 -6.47 -5.95
N PRO A 17 -3.87 -6.01 -6.99
CA PRO A 17 -4.50 -5.73 -8.27
C PRO A 17 -5.04 -7.02 -8.87
N VAL A 18 -6.31 -6.97 -9.28
CA VAL A 18 -7.01 -8.00 -10.03
C VAL A 18 -7.38 -7.38 -11.36
N VAL A 19 -6.85 -7.94 -12.43
CA VAL A 19 -7.22 -7.56 -13.78
C VAL A 19 -8.49 -8.33 -14.15
N THR A 20 -9.58 -7.62 -14.36
CA THR A 20 -10.80 -8.20 -14.93
C THR A 20 -10.97 -7.65 -16.34
N LEU A 21 -11.28 -8.52 -17.31
CA LEU A 21 -11.87 -8.05 -18.56
C LEU A 21 -13.33 -7.72 -18.28
N ASP A 22 -13.74 -6.50 -18.61
CA ASP A 22 -15.16 -6.18 -18.67
C ASP A 22 -15.82 -6.82 -19.91
N ALA A 23 -17.15 -6.71 -20.00
CA ALA A 23 -17.94 -7.23 -21.12
C ALA A 23 -17.54 -6.61 -22.48
N VAL A 24 -16.74 -5.54 -22.49
CA VAL A 24 -16.29 -4.81 -23.68
C VAL A 24 -14.78 -5.04 -23.94
N SER A 25 -14.17 -6.03 -23.29
CA SER A 25 -12.74 -6.36 -23.38
C SER A 25 -11.79 -5.28 -22.87
N SER A 26 -12.27 -4.29 -22.12
CA SER A 26 -11.40 -3.33 -21.44
C SER A 26 -10.81 -3.97 -20.19
N ARG A 27 -9.51 -3.74 -19.96
CA ARG A 27 -8.83 -4.19 -18.74
C ARG A 27 -9.16 -3.23 -17.61
N VAL A 28 -9.95 -3.68 -16.65
CA VAL A 28 -10.19 -2.95 -15.40
C VAL A 28 -9.25 -3.51 -14.33
N ASN A 29 -8.39 -2.66 -13.78
CA ASN A 29 -7.59 -3.00 -12.61
C ASN A 29 -8.39 -2.65 -11.36
N THR A 30 -8.91 -3.66 -10.67
CA THR A 30 -9.54 -3.50 -9.36
C THR A 30 -8.56 -3.94 -8.27
N PHE A 31 -8.74 -3.48 -7.04
CA PHE A 31 -7.95 -3.95 -5.90
C PHE A 31 -8.82 -4.81 -5.00
N LYS A 32 -8.41 -6.07 -4.81
CA LYS A 32 -9.07 -6.99 -3.90
C LYS A 32 -8.28 -7.09 -2.60
N THR A 33 -8.96 -7.01 -1.47
CA THR A 33 -8.32 -7.29 -0.17
C THR A 33 -7.98 -8.77 -0.06
N VAL A 34 -6.71 -9.08 0.18
CA VAL A 34 -6.19 -10.46 0.32
C VAL A 34 -5.82 -10.80 1.76
N ALA A 35 -5.56 -9.79 2.60
CA ALA A 35 -5.38 -9.95 4.04
C ALA A 35 -5.82 -8.67 4.75
N GLN A 36 -6.36 -8.81 5.97
CA GLN A 36 -6.86 -7.69 6.77
C GLN A 36 -6.21 -7.69 8.14
N PHE A 37 -6.06 -6.48 8.70
CA PHE A 37 -5.60 -6.26 10.07
C PHE A 37 -4.25 -6.92 10.41
N VAL A 38 -3.37 -6.99 9.41
CA VAL A 38 -2.03 -7.57 9.57
C VAL A 38 -1.21 -6.67 10.47
N PRO A 39 -0.70 -7.16 11.62
CA PRO A 39 0.13 -6.38 12.50
C PRO A 39 1.49 -6.12 11.85
N VAL A 40 1.92 -4.86 11.88
CA VAL A 40 3.19 -4.42 11.32
C VAL A 40 3.83 -3.35 12.19
N GLU A 41 5.15 -3.28 12.17
CA GLU A 41 5.86 -2.08 12.60
C GLU A 41 6.01 -1.15 11.39
N LEU A 42 5.30 -0.01 11.43
CA LEU A 42 5.26 0.95 10.32
C LEU A 42 6.15 2.14 10.65
N THR A 43 7.23 2.29 9.89
CA THR A 43 8.11 3.45 9.95
C THR A 43 7.81 4.39 8.80
N THR A 44 7.45 5.63 9.12
CA THR A 44 7.17 6.71 8.17
C THR A 44 8.30 7.74 8.17
N GLN A 45 8.71 8.14 6.98
CA GLN A 45 9.57 9.28 6.72
C GLN A 45 8.77 10.30 5.90
N THR A 46 8.65 11.51 6.40
CA THR A 46 8.05 12.61 5.62
C THR A 46 9.16 13.42 4.99
N ALA A 47 9.17 13.50 3.66
CA ALA A 47 10.03 14.41 2.91
C ALA A 47 9.17 15.50 2.26
N THR A 48 9.55 16.75 2.47
CA THR A 48 8.97 17.88 1.74
C THR A 48 9.75 18.06 0.45
N GLU A 49 9.21 17.67 -0.69
CA GLU A 49 9.90 17.90 -1.96
C GLU A 49 9.59 19.33 -2.46
N PRO A 50 10.59 20.14 -2.81
CA PRO A 50 10.35 21.40 -3.50
C PRO A 50 9.90 21.10 -4.93
N VAL A 51 8.63 21.34 -5.22
CA VAL A 51 8.08 21.21 -6.58
C VAL A 51 8.31 22.54 -7.31
N GLN A 52 8.84 22.48 -8.53
CA GLN A 52 9.21 23.67 -9.32
C GLN A 52 7.98 24.50 -9.79
N TYR A 53 6.77 23.91 -9.75
CA TYR A 53 5.48 24.58 -10.03
C TYR A 53 4.37 23.94 -9.17
N GLY A 54 3.62 24.73 -8.38
CA GLY A 54 2.37 24.28 -7.74
C GLY A 54 2.36 24.10 -6.20
N GLY A 55 3.43 24.45 -5.49
CA GLY A 55 3.50 24.38 -4.02
C GLY A 55 4.07 23.06 -3.49
N PRO A 56 4.47 23.00 -2.20
CA PRO A 56 5.11 21.80 -1.64
C PRO A 56 4.11 20.64 -1.53
N ARG A 57 4.39 19.53 -2.22
CA ARG A 57 3.73 18.25 -1.94
C ARG A 57 4.60 17.48 -0.95
N GLY A 58 4.02 17.15 0.20
CA GLY A 58 4.66 16.24 1.15
C GLY A 58 4.57 14.83 0.60
N THR A 59 5.69 14.24 0.19
CA THR A 59 5.75 12.82 -0.13
C THR A 59 6.05 12.06 1.15
N ARG A 60 5.13 11.20 1.57
CA ARG A 60 5.38 10.27 2.68
C ARG A 60 5.87 8.95 2.10
N THR A 61 7.03 8.54 2.56
CA THR A 61 7.62 7.25 2.25
C THR A 61 7.93 6.53 3.54
N GLY A 62 8.39 5.30 3.46
CA GLY A 62 8.84 4.60 4.64
C GLY A 62 9.09 3.15 4.38
N PHE A 63 9.14 2.40 5.48
CA PHE A 63 9.17 0.95 5.43
C PHE A 63 8.23 0.35 6.48
N ALA A 64 7.72 -0.84 6.18
CA ALA A 64 6.92 -1.64 7.10
C ALA A 64 7.64 -2.97 7.33
N VAL A 65 7.67 -3.43 8.58
CA VAL A 65 8.20 -4.74 8.94
C VAL A 65 7.05 -5.67 9.26
N PHE A 66 6.95 -6.75 8.49
CA PHE A 66 5.97 -7.81 8.63
C PHE A 66 6.63 -9.06 9.20
N PRO A 67 5.90 -9.87 10.00
CA PRO A 67 6.32 -11.24 10.26
C PRO A 67 6.39 -12.02 8.94
N PHE A 68 7.36 -12.94 8.81
CA PHE A 68 7.74 -13.61 7.55
C PHE A 68 6.63 -14.35 6.80
N ASN A 69 5.52 -14.67 7.47
CA ASN A 69 4.45 -15.49 6.91
C ASN A 69 3.44 -14.69 6.05
N ASN A 70 3.70 -13.42 5.75
CA ASN A 70 2.80 -12.60 4.93
C ASN A 70 3.17 -12.66 3.44
N ASP A 71 2.21 -13.02 2.58
CA ASP A 71 2.35 -12.99 1.11
C ASP A 71 2.12 -11.56 0.58
N VAL A 72 3.06 -10.65 0.82
CA VAL A 72 3.06 -9.32 0.21
C VAL A 72 3.91 -9.30 -1.04
N ARG A 73 3.35 -8.76 -2.13
CA ARG A 73 3.99 -8.70 -3.44
C ARG A 73 4.31 -7.26 -3.84
N PRO A 74 5.28 -7.03 -4.74
CA PRO A 74 5.63 -5.68 -5.20
C PRO A 74 4.46 -4.88 -5.81
N GLN A 75 3.46 -5.55 -6.38
CA GLN A 75 2.28 -4.93 -6.97
C GLN A 75 1.12 -4.71 -5.97
N ASP A 76 1.25 -5.20 -4.75
CA ASP A 76 0.22 -5.03 -3.73
C ASP A 76 0.25 -3.59 -3.17
N ARG A 77 -0.83 -3.20 -2.50
CA ARG A 77 -0.93 -1.94 -1.76
C ARG A 77 -1.32 -2.22 -0.32
N LEU A 78 -0.76 -1.44 0.60
CA LEU A 78 -1.09 -1.49 2.01
C LEU A 78 -2.09 -0.37 2.33
N VAL A 79 -3.19 -0.72 3.00
CA VAL A 79 -4.20 0.23 3.45
C VAL A 79 -4.06 0.41 4.96
N TYR A 80 -3.79 1.64 5.38
CA TYR A 80 -3.65 2.03 6.78
C TYR A 80 -4.60 3.21 7.08
N GLY A 81 -5.69 2.93 7.80
CA GLY A 81 -6.76 3.91 7.99
C GLY A 81 -7.34 4.34 6.64
N GLN A 82 -7.24 5.63 6.32
CA GLN A 82 -7.66 6.19 5.04
C GLN A 82 -6.53 6.35 4.02
N ARG A 83 -5.33 5.85 4.32
CA ARG A 83 -4.14 6.01 3.48
C ARG A 83 -3.86 4.76 2.67
N VAL A 84 -3.44 4.96 1.43
CA VAL A 84 -2.98 3.90 0.54
C VAL A 84 -1.47 4.04 0.37
N LEU A 85 -0.74 2.98 0.72
CA LEU A 85 0.71 2.90 0.62
C LEU A 85 1.06 1.92 -0.49
N GLU A 86 1.63 2.43 -1.57
CA GLU A 86 2.10 1.63 -2.70
C GLU A 86 3.42 0.96 -2.34
N VAL A 87 3.51 -0.35 -2.56
CA VAL A 87 4.74 -1.12 -2.35
C VAL A 87 5.77 -0.74 -3.41
N GLN A 88 6.95 -0.32 -2.96
CA GLN A 88 8.10 0.02 -3.81
C GLN A 88 9.13 -1.11 -3.89
N GLY A 89 9.13 -2.00 -2.88
CA GLY A 89 10.02 -3.15 -2.85
C GLY A 89 9.79 -4.02 -1.62
N VAL A 90 10.04 -5.31 -1.77
CA VAL A 90 9.91 -6.32 -0.73
C VAL A 90 11.27 -6.98 -0.51
N GLN A 91 11.71 -7.04 0.74
CA GLN A 91 12.98 -7.63 1.15
C GLN A 91 12.73 -8.61 2.28
N VAL A 92 13.17 -9.85 2.12
CA VAL A 92 13.23 -10.81 3.22
C VAL A 92 14.56 -10.60 3.94
N MET A 93 14.49 -10.35 5.24
CA MET A 93 15.65 -10.15 6.09
C MET A 93 15.70 -11.28 7.13
N PRO A 94 16.87 -11.89 7.38
CA PRO A 94 17.04 -12.81 8.49
C PRO A 94 16.91 -12.05 9.81
N ASN A 95 16.26 -12.64 10.82
CA ASN A 95 16.34 -12.16 12.18
C ASN A 95 17.69 -12.60 12.76
N ASN A 96 18.53 -11.63 13.12
CA ASN A 96 19.90 -11.86 13.53
C ASN A 96 20.03 -12.47 14.94
N GLU A 97 18.94 -12.56 15.70
CA GLU A 97 18.96 -13.11 17.07
C GLU A 97 18.93 -14.65 17.09
N ASP A 98 18.14 -15.29 16.21
CA ASP A 98 17.94 -16.75 16.23
C ASP A 98 18.32 -17.45 14.91
N GLY A 99 18.66 -16.70 13.86
CA GLY A 99 19.06 -17.23 12.53
C GLY A 99 18.00 -18.05 11.79
N THR A 100 16.84 -18.29 12.41
CA THR A 100 15.75 -19.16 11.94
C THR A 100 14.48 -18.38 11.64
N THR A 101 14.24 -17.30 12.39
CA THR A 101 13.14 -16.38 12.15
C THR A 101 13.55 -15.40 11.05
N SER A 102 12.70 -15.18 10.05
CA SER A 102 12.90 -14.10 9.08
C SER A 102 11.84 -13.02 9.32
N PHE A 103 12.01 -11.85 8.72
CA PHE A 103 10.97 -10.84 8.61
C PHE A 103 10.95 -10.27 7.20
N MET A 104 9.82 -9.68 6.82
CA MET A 104 9.68 -9.04 5.53
C MET A 104 9.66 -7.53 5.72
N ARG A 105 10.65 -6.85 5.17
CA ARG A 105 10.70 -5.39 5.09
C ARG A 105 10.11 -4.94 3.75
N ILE A 106 9.18 -4.00 3.82
CA ILE A 106 8.47 -3.47 2.66
C ILE A 106 8.68 -1.98 2.59
N ASN A 107 9.38 -1.51 1.57
CA ASN A 107 9.48 -0.07 1.31
C ASN A 107 8.20 0.39 0.62
N TRP A 108 7.68 1.55 1.02
CA TRP A 108 6.42 2.06 0.51
C TRP A 108 6.44 3.56 0.27
N LYS A 109 5.51 4.01 -0.57
CA LYS A 109 5.21 5.42 -0.85
C LYS A 109 3.71 5.65 -0.71
N GLU A 110 3.31 6.67 0.05
CA GLU A 110 1.92 7.10 0.14
C GLU A 110 1.50 7.67 -1.22
N ILE A 111 0.37 7.19 -1.73
CA ILE A 111 -0.25 7.70 -2.95
C ILE A 111 -1.55 8.40 -2.59
N ASP A 112 -1.84 9.46 -3.33
CA ASP A 112 -3.06 10.26 -3.18
C ASP A 112 -4.23 9.54 -3.87
N GLU A 113 -4.59 8.38 -3.33
CA GLU A 113 -5.76 7.61 -3.72
C GLU A 113 -6.63 7.41 -2.48
N SER A 114 -7.92 7.77 -2.58
CA SER A 114 -8.89 7.34 -1.57
C SER A 114 -8.98 5.81 -1.62
N PRO A 115 -9.01 5.10 -0.48
CA PRO A 115 -9.22 3.66 -0.47
C PRO A 115 -10.59 3.39 -1.10
N ILE A 116 -10.57 2.92 -2.35
CA ILE A 116 -11.78 2.70 -3.14
C ILE A 116 -12.58 1.61 -2.45
N ASN A 117 -13.61 2.00 -1.70
CA ASN A 117 -14.72 1.10 -1.39
C ASN A 117 -15.40 0.75 -2.71
N SER A 118 -15.51 -0.55 -2.95
CA SER A 118 -16.18 -1.14 -4.11
C SER A 118 -17.65 -0.73 -4.21
N ASN A 119 -18.16 -0.76 -5.45
CA ASN A 119 -19.57 -0.67 -5.89
C ASN A 119 -20.20 0.72 -6.05
N VAL A 120 -20.08 1.28 -7.26
CA VAL A 120 -21.24 1.87 -7.96
C VAL A 120 -21.11 1.53 -9.46
N VAL A 121 -21.72 0.43 -9.88
CA VAL A 121 -22.21 0.31 -11.27
C VAL A 121 -23.62 0.89 -11.24
N THR A 122 -23.79 2.16 -11.60
CA THR A 122 -25.09 2.61 -12.11
C THR A 122 -25.09 2.27 -13.59
N ASN A 123 -25.62 1.10 -13.93
CA ASN A 123 -26.02 0.83 -15.30
C ASN A 123 -27.21 1.76 -15.60
N PRO A 124 -27.15 2.68 -16.58
CA PRO A 124 -28.35 3.37 -17.01
C PRO A 124 -29.28 2.34 -17.65
N GLU A 125 -30.51 2.24 -17.15
CA GLU A 125 -31.58 1.42 -17.70
C GLU A 125 -31.78 1.77 -19.19
N PRO A 126 -31.88 0.78 -20.11
CA PRO A 126 -32.14 1.09 -21.51
C PRO A 126 -33.58 1.63 -21.66
N PRO A 127 -33.79 2.68 -22.47
CA PRO A 127 -35.11 3.26 -22.66
C PRO A 127 -36.05 2.26 -23.35
N THR A 128 -37.23 2.07 -22.77
CA THR A 128 -38.42 1.43 -23.39
C THR A 128 -39.01 2.26 -24.51
#